data_AF-A0A1Q3HTQ7-F1
#
_entry.id   AF-A0A1Q3HTQ7-F1
#
_cell.length_a   1.000
_cell.length_b   1.000
_cell.length_c   1.000
_cell.angle_alpha   90.00
_cell.angle_beta   90.00
_cell.angle_gamma   90.00
#
_symmetry.space_group_name_H-M   'P 1'
#
loop_
_entity.id
_entity.type
_entity.pdbx_description
1 polymer ?
#
loop_
_entity_poly.entity_id
_entity_poly.type
_entity_poly.pdbx_seq_one_letter_code
_entity_poly.pdbx_strand_id
1 'polypeptide(L)'
;MKRIARVTLGVVFCFATESLAEGARPAPLPESHTAPAMYLPPDLKELWEKAGGTVKEIKTELNPFYLSGDFDGDGRRDYVIWARRKGWTGFVVLFANGKQARLDRDEQLTYPGTTDYWYVHSRHLPVKASPAEDGKPAPKLEGDALLFIKSEASSALVYWNGKRFVSYWQAD
;
A
#
# COMPACT_ATOMS: atom_id res chain seq x y z
N MET A 1 1.62 58.13 61.37
CA MET A 1 1.87 57.33 60.15
C MET A 1 3.37 57.09 60.07
N LYS A 2 3.99 55.91 60.00
CA LYS A 2 3.64 54.48 60.07
C LYS A 2 4.73 53.88 60.98
N ARG A 3 4.38 53.01 61.94
CA ARG A 3 5.35 52.42 62.88
C ARG A 3 6.13 51.31 62.17
N ILE A 4 7.45 51.42 62.23
CA ILE A 4 8.40 50.35 61.93
C ILE A 4 8.41 49.42 63.14
N ALA A 5 8.30 48.11 62.91
CA ALA A 5 8.77 47.11 63.86
C ALA A 5 9.42 45.98 63.07
N ARG A 6 10.76 45.94 63.09
CA ARG A 6 11.54 44.73 62.86
C ARG A 6 11.41 43.86 64.10
N VAL A 7 11.03 42.60 63.95
CA VAL A 7 11.51 41.52 64.82
C VAL A 7 11.75 40.29 63.95
N THR A 8 12.99 39.81 64.04
CA THR A 8 13.52 38.64 63.36
C THR A 8 13.27 37.39 64.21
N LEU A 9 13.18 36.27 63.51
CA LEU A 9 13.69 34.95 63.91
C LEU A 9 12.70 33.94 64.51
N GLY A 10 12.51 32.87 63.75
CA GLY A 10 11.90 31.62 64.16
C GLY A 10 12.03 30.62 63.03
N VAL A 11 13.26 30.16 62.78
CA VAL A 11 13.50 29.00 61.89
C VAL A 11 13.04 27.77 62.64
N VAL A 12 12.02 27.09 62.11
CA VAL A 12 11.67 25.72 62.50
C VAL A 12 11.88 24.86 61.26
N PHE A 13 12.88 23.99 61.35
CA PHE A 13 13.14 22.91 60.40
C PHE A 13 12.05 21.84 60.57
N CYS A 14 11.18 21.70 59.58
CA CYS A 14 10.37 20.50 59.42
C CYS A 14 10.94 19.67 58.27
N PHE A 15 11.56 18.54 58.63
CA PHE A 15 11.90 17.49 57.70
C PHE A 15 10.60 16.80 57.25
N ALA A 16 10.21 16.99 56.00
CA ALA A 16 9.25 16.12 55.34
C ALA A 16 10.05 15.04 54.60
N THR A 17 10.01 13.82 55.14
CA THR A 17 10.47 12.62 54.44
C THR A 17 9.48 12.32 53.31
N GLU A 18 9.85 12.63 52.07
CA GLU A 18 9.12 12.16 50.89
C GLU A 18 9.31 10.64 50.80
N SER A 19 8.29 9.91 51.24
CA SER A 19 8.14 8.49 50.94
C SER A 19 7.89 8.36 49.43
N LEU A 20 8.88 7.81 48.74
CA LEU A 20 8.77 7.41 47.33
C LEU A 20 7.57 6.49 47.17
N ALA A 21 6.54 6.96 46.47
CA ALA A 21 5.41 6.14 46.07
C ALA A 21 5.91 5.02 45.16
N GLU A 22 5.89 3.81 45.71
CA GLU A 22 6.19 2.55 45.05
C GLU A 22 5.23 2.34 43.85
N GLY A 23 5.76 2.46 42.64
CA GLY A 23 5.40 1.67 41.47
C GLY A 23 3.93 1.57 41.08
N ALA A 24 3.38 2.61 40.44
CA ALA A 24 2.28 2.41 39.51
C ALA A 24 2.81 1.64 38.28
N ARG A 25 2.70 0.31 38.28
CA ARG A 25 2.90 -0.48 37.06
C ARG A 25 1.84 -0.03 36.06
N PRO A 26 2.19 0.37 34.83
CA PRO A 26 1.20 0.64 33.81
C PRO A 26 0.35 -0.63 33.61
N ALA A 27 -0.97 -0.46 33.52
CA ALA A 27 -1.86 -1.58 33.21
C ALA A 27 -1.37 -2.28 31.93
N PRO A 28 -1.36 -3.61 31.87
CA PRO A 28 -1.03 -4.30 30.63
C PRO A 28 -2.00 -3.82 29.55
N LEU A 29 -1.46 -3.38 28.41
CA LEU A 29 -2.26 -3.07 27.24
C LEU A 29 -3.12 -4.31 26.93
N PRO A 30 -4.41 -4.16 26.59
CA PRO A 30 -5.23 -5.30 26.24
C PRO A 30 -4.55 -6.07 25.11
N GLU A 31 -4.26 -7.35 25.33
CA GLU A 31 -3.73 -8.25 24.30
C GLU A 31 -4.81 -8.49 23.24
N SER A 32 -5.00 -7.50 22.38
CA SER A 32 -5.76 -7.58 21.15
C SER A 32 -4.76 -7.52 20.00
N HIS A 33 -3.85 -8.50 19.96
CA HIS A 33 -3.10 -8.83 18.75
C HIS A 33 -3.94 -9.71 17.81
N THR A 34 -5.26 -9.55 17.78
CA THR A 34 -6.00 -9.98 16.61
C THR A 34 -5.57 -9.02 15.51
N ALA A 35 -4.77 -9.51 14.55
CA ALA A 35 -4.45 -8.75 13.35
C ALA A 35 -5.77 -8.14 12.85
N PRO A 36 -5.84 -6.82 12.59
CA PRO A 36 -7.07 -6.20 12.13
C PRO A 36 -7.55 -6.99 10.92
N ALA A 37 -8.82 -7.42 10.95
CA ALA A 37 -9.43 -8.07 9.81
C ALA A 37 -9.16 -7.18 8.58
N MET A 38 -8.61 -7.79 7.52
CA MET A 38 -8.30 -7.08 6.29
C MET A 38 -9.52 -6.26 5.85
N TYR A 39 -9.42 -4.94 5.93
CA TYR A 39 -10.47 -4.06 5.46
C TYR A 39 -10.35 -3.92 3.95
N LEU A 40 -11.14 -4.73 3.23
CA LEU A 40 -11.31 -4.57 1.79
C LEU A 40 -12.46 -3.59 1.52
N PRO A 41 -12.29 -2.66 0.55
CA PRO A 41 -13.40 -1.87 0.03
C PRO A 41 -14.59 -2.77 -0.36
N PRO A 42 -15.85 -2.39 -0.03
CA PRO A 42 -17.01 -3.22 -0.34
C PRO A 42 -17.17 -3.55 -1.83
N ASP A 43 -16.84 -2.61 -2.71
CA ASP A 43 -16.83 -2.77 -4.16
C ASP A 43 -15.74 -3.73 -4.64
N LEU A 44 -14.55 -3.73 -4.04
CA LEU A 44 -13.52 -4.75 -4.31
C LEU A 44 -14.03 -6.15 -3.92
N LYS A 45 -14.70 -6.27 -2.76
CA LYS A 45 -15.27 -7.55 -2.33
C LYS A 45 -16.32 -8.05 -3.32
N GLU A 46 -17.23 -7.18 -3.76
CA GLU A 46 -18.25 -7.53 -4.76
C GLU A 46 -17.63 -7.97 -6.10
N LEU A 47 -16.64 -7.22 -6.61
CA LEU A 47 -15.95 -7.56 -7.84
C LEU A 47 -15.19 -8.89 -7.73
N TRP A 48 -14.56 -9.14 -6.59
CA TRP A 48 -13.87 -10.40 -6.30
C TRP A 48 -14.85 -11.58 -6.29
N GLU A 49 -16.01 -11.45 -5.62
CA GLU A 49 -17.04 -12.48 -5.60
C GLU A 49 -17.63 -12.73 -7.01
N LYS A 50 -17.89 -11.66 -7.76
CA LYS A 50 -18.42 -11.71 -9.14
C LYS A 50 -17.43 -12.32 -10.13
N ALA A 51 -16.12 -12.15 -9.91
CA ALA A 51 -15.07 -12.75 -10.72
C ALA A 51 -15.02 -14.30 -10.62
N GLY A 52 -15.92 -14.91 -9.84
CA GLY A 52 -16.32 -16.31 -10.00
C GLY A 52 -15.35 -17.31 -9.40
N GLY A 53 -14.77 -17.00 -8.24
CA GLY A 53 -14.00 -17.98 -7.44
C GLY A 53 -12.68 -18.45 -8.08
N THR A 54 -12.22 -17.80 -9.15
CA THR A 54 -10.89 -18.10 -9.68
C THR A 54 -9.82 -17.64 -8.69
N VAL A 55 -9.97 -16.47 -8.07
CA VAL A 55 -9.18 -16.00 -6.91
C VAL A 55 -9.69 -16.67 -5.64
N LYS A 56 -8.85 -17.53 -5.05
CA LYS A 56 -9.13 -18.23 -3.79
C LYS A 56 -8.76 -17.41 -2.57
N GLU A 57 -7.72 -16.61 -2.69
CA GLU A 57 -7.08 -15.90 -1.58
C GLU A 57 -6.43 -14.63 -2.12
N ILE A 58 -6.71 -13.50 -1.48
CA ILE A 58 -5.94 -12.27 -1.65
C ILE A 58 -4.73 -12.38 -0.74
N LYS A 59 -3.57 -12.17 -1.33
CA LYS A 59 -2.29 -12.22 -0.64
C LYS A 59 -1.97 -10.87 0.02
N THR A 60 -1.41 -10.91 1.22
CA THR A 60 -1.11 -9.73 2.06
C THR A 60 0.37 -9.49 2.25
N GLU A 61 1.20 -10.29 1.61
CA GLU A 61 2.65 -10.22 1.80
C GLU A 61 3.26 -9.07 0.97
N LEU A 62 2.51 -8.45 0.05
CA LEU A 62 2.90 -7.26 -0.71
C LEU A 62 2.00 -6.07 -0.32
N ASN A 63 2.59 -4.96 0.15
CA ASN A 63 1.86 -3.77 0.60
C ASN A 63 1.98 -2.62 -0.43
N PRO A 64 0.88 -1.91 -0.78
CA PRO A 64 -0.51 -2.16 -0.39
C PRO A 64 -1.03 -3.50 -0.90
N PHE A 65 -1.96 -4.14 -0.19
CA PHE A 65 -2.50 -5.47 -0.58
C PHE A 65 -3.36 -5.41 -1.85
N TYR A 66 -3.84 -4.22 -2.19
CA TYR A 66 -4.52 -3.91 -3.43
C TYR A 66 -4.14 -2.51 -3.91
N LEU A 67 -4.28 -2.28 -5.21
CA LEU A 67 -4.24 -0.96 -5.83
C LEU A 67 -5.59 -0.66 -6.47
N SER A 68 -6.01 0.60 -6.48
CA SER A 68 -7.24 1.05 -7.14
C SER A 68 -6.92 2.14 -8.16
N GLY A 69 -7.56 2.10 -9.33
CA GLY A 69 -7.34 3.05 -10.43
C GLY A 69 -8.36 2.84 -11.55
N ASP A 70 -8.22 3.58 -12.65
CA ASP A 70 -9.00 3.40 -13.88
C ASP A 70 -8.11 2.71 -14.92
N PHE A 71 -7.88 1.39 -14.81
CA PHE A 71 -6.79 0.71 -15.53
C PHE A 71 -7.14 0.41 -17.00
N ASP A 72 -8.42 0.23 -17.33
CA ASP A 72 -8.87 0.11 -18.73
C ASP A 72 -9.32 1.42 -19.37
N GLY A 73 -9.39 2.51 -18.61
CA GLY A 73 -9.73 3.85 -19.10
C GLY A 73 -11.23 4.09 -19.28
N ASP A 74 -12.10 3.21 -18.75
CA ASP A 74 -13.56 3.35 -18.83
C ASP A 74 -14.13 4.42 -17.88
N GLY A 75 -13.28 5.02 -17.03
CA GLY A 75 -13.62 6.07 -16.08
C GLY A 75 -14.23 5.55 -14.78
N ARG A 76 -14.25 4.23 -14.57
CA ARG A 76 -14.75 3.58 -13.36
C ARG A 76 -13.59 2.99 -12.58
N ARG A 77 -13.85 2.67 -11.32
CA ARG A 77 -12.82 2.16 -10.41
C ARG A 77 -12.61 0.67 -10.61
N ASP A 78 -11.40 0.33 -10.99
CA ASP A 78 -10.86 -1.00 -11.04
C ASP A 78 -9.94 -1.27 -9.84
N TYR A 79 -9.59 -2.54 -9.65
CA TYR A 79 -8.67 -2.98 -8.61
C TYR A 79 -7.63 -3.93 -9.12
N VAL A 80 -6.44 -3.89 -8.53
CA VAL A 80 -5.37 -4.87 -8.75
C VAL A 80 -5.03 -5.53 -7.43
N ILE A 81 -4.93 -6.85 -7.44
CA ILE A 81 -4.61 -7.67 -6.28
C ILE A 81 -3.52 -8.66 -6.64
N TRP A 82 -2.65 -8.97 -5.69
CA TRP A 82 -1.84 -10.17 -5.75
C TRP A 82 -2.61 -11.32 -5.11
N ALA A 83 -2.79 -12.41 -5.85
CA ALA A 83 -3.81 -13.40 -5.53
C ALA A 83 -3.37 -14.83 -5.85
N ARG A 84 -3.83 -15.77 -5.02
CA ARG A 84 -3.69 -17.21 -5.29
C ARG A 84 -4.96 -17.77 -5.93
N ARG A 85 -4.78 -18.59 -6.95
CA ARG A 85 -5.78 -19.40 -7.66
C ARG A 85 -5.39 -20.88 -7.61
N LYS A 86 -6.22 -21.78 -8.13
CA LYS A 86 -5.87 -23.22 -8.20
C LYS A 86 -4.64 -23.41 -9.10
N GLY A 87 -3.49 -23.75 -8.50
CA GLY A 87 -2.25 -24.02 -9.22
C GLY A 87 -1.50 -22.78 -9.73
N TRP A 88 -1.88 -21.58 -9.27
CA TRP A 88 -1.28 -20.34 -9.76
C TRP A 88 -1.33 -19.23 -8.70
N THR A 89 -0.32 -18.36 -8.67
CA THR A 89 -0.28 -17.15 -7.85
C THR A 89 0.27 -16.01 -8.70
N GLY A 90 -0.36 -14.85 -8.67
CA GLY A 90 0.11 -13.69 -9.42
C GLY A 90 -0.86 -12.51 -9.36
N PHE A 91 -0.58 -11.49 -10.17
CA PHE A 91 -1.35 -10.25 -10.20
C PHE A 91 -2.59 -10.36 -11.09
N VAL A 92 -3.71 -9.86 -10.58
CA VAL A 92 -5.00 -9.85 -11.25
C VAL A 92 -5.57 -8.45 -11.20
N VAL A 93 -6.05 -7.96 -12.34
CA VAL A 93 -6.92 -6.79 -12.44
C VAL A 93 -8.37 -7.23 -12.43
N LEU A 94 -9.17 -6.63 -11.56
CA LEU A 94 -10.61 -6.77 -11.46
C LEU A 94 -11.24 -5.48 -11.99
N PHE A 95 -11.92 -5.56 -13.13
CA PHE A 95 -12.52 -4.41 -13.77
C PHE A 95 -13.88 -4.09 -13.16
N ALA A 96 -14.28 -2.81 -13.16
CA ALA A 96 -15.58 -2.34 -12.66
C ALA A 96 -16.79 -3.02 -13.34
N ASN A 97 -16.62 -3.55 -14.56
CA ASN A 97 -17.64 -4.31 -15.28
C ASN A 97 -17.77 -5.78 -14.81
N GLY A 98 -16.88 -6.26 -13.93
CA GLY A 98 -16.83 -7.61 -13.39
C GLY A 98 -15.98 -8.59 -14.19
N LYS A 99 -15.33 -8.14 -15.27
CA LYS A 99 -14.30 -8.93 -15.96
C LYS A 99 -13.01 -8.92 -15.15
N GLN A 100 -12.10 -9.83 -15.50
CA GLN A 100 -10.78 -9.92 -14.89
C GLN A 100 -9.71 -10.12 -15.94
N ALA A 101 -8.52 -9.59 -15.68
CA ALA A 101 -7.33 -9.82 -16.48
C ALA A 101 -6.15 -10.24 -15.60
N ARG A 102 -5.33 -11.11 -16.17
CA ARG A 102 -4.09 -11.60 -15.58
C ARG A 102 -2.93 -10.79 -16.15
N LEU A 103 -2.04 -10.30 -15.28
CA LEU A 103 -0.90 -9.48 -15.72
C LEU A 103 0.33 -10.31 -16.10
N ASP A 104 0.34 -11.58 -15.73
CA ASP A 104 1.50 -12.47 -15.77
C ASP A 104 1.74 -13.12 -17.14
N ARG A 105 1.29 -12.49 -18.23
CA ARG A 105 1.65 -12.96 -19.58
C ARG A 105 3.07 -12.63 -20.00
N ASP A 106 3.78 -11.80 -19.24
CA ASP A 106 5.18 -11.45 -19.54
C ASP A 106 6.21 -12.29 -18.77
N GLU A 107 5.80 -13.30 -17.99
CA GLU A 107 6.66 -14.21 -17.17
C GLU A 107 7.64 -13.54 -16.19
N GLN A 108 7.90 -12.25 -16.34
CA GLN A 108 8.90 -11.44 -15.66
C GLN A 108 8.28 -10.60 -14.54
N LEU A 109 6.97 -10.67 -14.28
CA LEU A 109 6.32 -9.93 -13.20
C LEU A 109 5.87 -10.91 -12.12
N THR A 110 6.74 -11.12 -11.13
CA THR A 110 6.53 -12.09 -10.06
C THR A 110 6.81 -11.45 -8.70
N TYR A 111 6.03 -11.85 -7.71
CA TYR A 111 6.27 -11.52 -6.30
C TYR A 111 6.24 -12.79 -5.44
N PRO A 112 7.21 -12.99 -4.54
CA PRO A 112 8.51 -12.30 -4.53
C PRO A 112 9.31 -12.62 -5.80
N GLY A 113 10.26 -11.75 -6.19
CA GLY A 113 11.09 -11.97 -7.38
C GLY A 113 11.51 -10.66 -8.02
N THR A 114 10.87 -10.33 -9.14
CA THR A 114 11.13 -9.16 -9.98
C THR A 114 10.39 -7.90 -9.52
N THR A 115 9.71 -7.96 -8.37
CA THR A 115 8.98 -6.85 -7.78
C THR A 115 9.25 -6.83 -6.29
N ASP A 116 9.57 -5.64 -5.77
CA ASP A 116 9.58 -5.34 -4.34
C ASP A 116 8.45 -4.37 -3.98
N TYR A 117 8.13 -3.46 -4.90
CA TYR A 117 7.09 -2.44 -4.73
C TYR A 117 6.20 -2.34 -5.95
N TRP A 118 4.98 -1.87 -5.71
CA TRP A 118 4.03 -1.56 -6.76
C TRP A 118 3.22 -0.31 -6.45
N TYR A 119 2.96 0.49 -7.49
CA TYR A 119 2.22 1.74 -7.38
C TYR A 119 1.31 1.94 -8.58
N VAL A 120 0.32 2.83 -8.45
CA VAL A 120 -0.44 3.33 -9.59
C VAL A 120 0.30 4.52 -10.20
N HIS A 121 0.56 4.44 -11.50
CA HIS A 121 1.02 5.56 -12.30
C HIS A 121 -0.18 6.12 -13.06
N SER A 122 -0.60 7.34 -12.70
CA SER A 122 -1.80 7.93 -13.32
C SER A 122 -1.58 8.18 -14.82
N ARG A 123 -2.62 7.94 -15.63
CA ARG A 123 -2.60 8.24 -17.08
C ARG A 123 -2.31 9.71 -17.41
N HIS A 124 -2.52 10.61 -16.45
CA HIS A 124 -2.28 12.05 -16.60
C HIS A 124 -0.83 12.45 -16.34
N LEU A 125 -0.01 11.53 -15.85
CA LEU A 125 1.41 11.73 -15.65
C LEU A 125 2.19 11.35 -16.92
N PRO A 126 3.28 12.06 -17.22
CA PRO A 126 4.10 11.75 -18.38
C PRO A 126 4.87 10.44 -18.17
N VAL A 127 4.83 9.57 -19.18
CA VAL A 127 5.74 8.43 -19.28
C VAL A 127 7.00 8.87 -20.05
N LYS A 128 8.17 8.66 -19.45
CA LYS A 128 9.45 8.97 -20.10
C LYS A 128 9.83 7.85 -21.05
N ALA A 129 10.50 8.21 -22.14
CA ALA A 129 11.13 7.24 -23.01
C ALA A 129 12.25 6.51 -22.23
N SER A 130 12.33 5.20 -22.43
CA SER A 130 13.27 4.33 -21.75
C SER A 130 14.34 3.82 -22.73
N PRO A 131 15.63 3.90 -22.35
CA PRO A 131 16.70 3.24 -23.10
C PRO A 131 16.52 1.72 -23.20
N ALA A 132 15.85 1.08 -22.23
CA ALA A 132 15.58 -0.37 -22.24
C ALA A 132 14.64 -0.81 -23.37
N GLU A 133 13.96 0.13 -24.02
CA GLU A 133 12.94 -0.15 -25.04
C GLU A 133 13.43 0.17 -26.45
N ASP A 134 14.76 0.22 -26.69
CA ASP A 134 15.41 0.28 -28.00
C ASP A 134 14.75 1.28 -28.99
N GLY A 135 14.63 2.53 -28.56
CA GLY A 135 14.09 3.60 -29.41
C GLY A 135 12.57 3.56 -29.62
N LYS A 136 11.83 2.66 -28.94
CA LYS A 136 10.38 2.71 -28.92
C LYS A 136 9.90 3.98 -28.18
N PRO A 137 8.88 4.67 -28.72
CA PRO A 137 8.32 5.84 -28.05
C PRO A 137 7.70 5.45 -26.71
N ALA A 138 7.68 6.40 -25.79
CA ALA A 138 6.92 6.26 -24.54
C ALA A 138 5.44 5.98 -24.85
N PRO A 139 4.81 5.01 -24.17
CA PRO A 139 3.42 4.68 -24.41
C PRO A 139 2.49 5.83 -24.02
N LYS A 140 1.43 6.02 -24.82
CA LYS A 140 0.28 6.83 -24.41
C LYS A 140 -0.68 5.94 -23.65
N LEU A 141 -0.97 6.32 -22.41
CA LEU A 141 -1.82 5.55 -21.51
C LEU A 141 -3.31 5.85 -21.78
N GLU A 142 -4.11 4.80 -22.00
CA GLU A 142 -5.57 4.91 -22.12
C GLU A 142 -6.24 4.98 -20.73
N GLY A 143 -5.79 4.11 -19.83
CA GLY A 143 -6.09 4.10 -18.40
C GLY A 143 -4.84 4.28 -17.56
N ASP A 144 -4.99 4.26 -16.24
CA ASP A 144 -3.87 4.22 -15.31
C ASP A 144 -2.99 2.99 -15.55
N ALA A 145 -1.70 3.12 -15.26
CA ALA A 145 -0.73 2.04 -15.36
C ALA A 145 -0.31 1.55 -13.97
N LEU A 146 0.18 0.32 -13.91
CA LEU A 146 0.85 -0.22 -12.74
C LEU A 146 2.34 -0.05 -12.90
N LEU A 147 2.98 0.58 -11.93
CA LEU A 147 4.43 0.67 -11.85
C LEU A 147 4.93 -0.43 -10.91
N PHE A 148 5.63 -1.41 -11.47
CA PHE A 148 6.36 -2.42 -10.72
C PHE A 148 7.81 -1.99 -10.58
N ILE A 149 8.36 -2.11 -9.38
CA ILE A 149 9.73 -1.70 -9.07
C ILE A 149 10.45 -2.84 -8.38
N LYS A 150 11.61 -3.20 -8.92
CA LYS A 150 12.65 -3.96 -8.22
C LYS A 150 13.68 -2.97 -7.70
N SER A 151 13.84 -2.92 -6.37
CA SER A 151 14.73 -1.97 -5.73
C SER A 151 16.14 -2.10 -6.30
N GLU A 152 16.73 -0.98 -6.71
CA GLU A 152 18.10 -0.87 -7.23
C GLU A 152 18.39 -1.72 -8.47
N ALA A 153 17.37 -2.12 -9.23
CA ALA A 153 17.56 -2.98 -10.40
C ALA A 153 16.76 -2.55 -11.63
N SER A 154 15.44 -2.40 -11.50
CA SER A 154 14.59 -2.07 -12.65
C SER A 154 13.20 -1.60 -12.26
N SER A 155 12.55 -0.94 -13.20
CA SER A 155 11.12 -0.64 -13.12
C SER A 155 10.39 -1.00 -14.41
N ALA A 156 9.10 -1.28 -14.31
CA ALA A 156 8.24 -1.58 -15.46
C ALA A 156 6.87 -0.97 -15.28
N LEU A 157 6.39 -0.28 -16.32
CA LEU A 157 4.99 0.10 -16.43
C LEU A 157 4.20 -1.02 -17.09
N VAL A 158 3.09 -1.42 -16.49
CA VAL A 158 2.14 -2.37 -17.06
C VAL A 158 0.83 -1.65 -17.28
N TYR A 159 0.40 -1.55 -18.52
CA TYR A 159 -0.72 -0.70 -18.91
C TYR A 159 -1.62 -1.38 -19.94
N TRP A 160 -2.87 -0.93 -20.00
CA TRP A 160 -3.84 -1.39 -20.98
C TRP A 160 -3.61 -0.74 -22.35
N ASN A 161 -3.56 -1.56 -23.40
CA ASN A 161 -3.38 -1.09 -24.79
C ASN A 161 -4.66 -1.13 -25.64
N GLY A 162 -5.82 -1.13 -24.99
CA GLY A 162 -7.13 -1.30 -25.63
C GLY A 162 -7.58 -2.76 -25.77
N LYS A 163 -6.66 -3.74 -25.61
CA LYS A 163 -6.97 -5.17 -25.77
C LYS A 163 -6.45 -6.05 -24.64
N ARG A 164 -5.27 -5.74 -24.11
CA ARG A 164 -4.61 -6.50 -23.04
C ARG A 164 -3.63 -5.60 -22.28
N PHE A 165 -3.21 -6.08 -21.13
CA PHE A 165 -2.04 -5.50 -20.44
C PHE A 165 -0.75 -5.87 -21.18
N VAL A 166 0.12 -4.87 -21.30
CA VAL A 166 1.48 -4.99 -21.86
C VAL A 166 2.45 -4.25 -20.95
N SER A 167 3.72 -4.66 -20.96
CA SER A 167 4.79 -4.02 -20.21
C SER A 167 5.55 -2.98 -21.04
N TYR A 168 6.15 -2.02 -20.35
CA TYR A 168 7.13 -1.06 -20.86
C TYR A 168 8.24 -0.92 -19.80
N TRP A 169 9.41 -1.45 -20.11
CA TRP A 169 10.54 -1.50 -19.19
C TRP A 169 11.25 -0.17 -19.11
N GLN A 170 11.52 0.26 -17.88
CA GLN A 170 12.25 1.46 -17.55
C GLN A 170 13.62 1.02 -17.03
N ALA A 171 14.67 1.41 -17.76
CA ALA A 171 16.03 1.34 -17.24
C ALA A 171 16.21 2.49 -16.24
N ASP A 172 16.73 2.15 -15.06
CA ASP A 172 17.18 3.11 -14.06
C ASP A 172 18.56 3.68 -14.45
#